data_AF-A0A2J8U7Y8-F1
#
_entry.id   AF-A0A2J8U7Y8-F1
#
_cell.length_a   1.000
_cell.length_b   1.000
_cell.length_c   1.000
_cell.angle_alpha   90.00
_cell.angle_beta   90.00
_cell.angle_gamma   90.00
#
_symmetry.space_group_name_H-M   'P 1'
#
loop_
_entity.id
_entity.type
_entity.pdbx_description
1 polymer ?
#
loop_
_entity_poly.entity_id
_entity_poly.type
_entity_poly.pdbx_seq_one_letter_code
_entity_poly.pdbx_strand_id
1 'polypeptide(L)'
;IGIALLGCVGALKELRCLLGLYFGMLLLLFATQITLGILISTQRAQLERSLQDVVEKTIQKYGTNPEETAAEESWDYVQFQLRCCGWHSPQDWFQVLILRGNGSEAHRVPCSCYNLSATNDSTILDKVILPQLSRLGQLARSRHSTDICAVPAKSHIYREGCAQSLQKWLHNNLISIVGICLGVGLLEVIWPRPHLRSALNP
;
A
#
# COMPACT_ATOMS: atom_id res chain seq x y z
N ILE A 1 -17.25 -8.26 -0.56
CA ILE A 1 -18.15 -9.11 -1.38
C ILE A 1 -19.49 -9.38 -0.66
N GLY A 2 -19.50 -9.84 0.60
CA GLY A 2 -20.74 -10.18 1.32
C GLY A 2 -21.81 -9.07 1.40
N ILE A 3 -21.43 -7.84 1.79
CA ILE A 3 -22.36 -6.70 1.88
C ILE A 3 -22.94 -6.32 0.51
N ALA A 4 -22.13 -6.44 -0.55
CA ALA A 4 -22.57 -6.18 -1.93
C ALA A 4 -23.57 -7.24 -2.43
N LEU A 5 -23.38 -8.51 -2.09
CA LEU A 5 -24.33 -9.58 -2.40
C LEU A 5 -25.65 -9.40 -1.65
N LEU A 6 -25.60 -9.02 -0.37
CA LEU A 6 -26.79 -8.70 0.43
C LEU A 6 -27.59 -7.54 -0.16
N GLY A 7 -26.90 -6.47 -0.57
CA GLY A 7 -27.53 -5.34 -1.26
C GLY A 7 -28.15 -5.74 -2.61
N CYS A 8 -27.41 -6.52 -3.42
CA CYS A 8 -27.87 -6.99 -4.73
C CYS A 8 -29.10 -7.91 -4.62
N VAL A 9 -29.05 -8.92 -3.75
CA VAL A 9 -30.18 -9.84 -3.52
C VAL A 9 -31.36 -9.12 -2.88
N GLY A 10 -31.10 -8.22 -1.92
CA GLY A 10 -32.13 -7.40 -1.28
C GLY A 10 -32.90 -6.53 -2.29
N ALA A 11 -32.21 -5.95 -3.26
CA ALA A 11 -32.82 -5.18 -4.34
C ALA A 11 -33.56 -6.07 -5.35
N LEU A 12 -32.96 -7.17 -5.81
CA LEU A 12 -33.57 -8.06 -6.81
C LEU A 12 -34.81 -8.82 -6.30
N LYS A 13 -34.85 -9.13 -5.01
CA LYS A 13 -35.96 -9.88 -4.39
C LYS A 13 -36.95 -8.98 -3.63
N GLU A 14 -36.75 -7.66 -3.65
CA GLU A 14 -37.55 -6.66 -2.94
C GLU A 14 -37.73 -6.97 -1.43
N LEU A 15 -36.73 -7.62 -0.82
CA LEU A 15 -36.78 -8.06 0.57
C LEU A 15 -36.43 -6.89 1.49
N ARG A 16 -37.47 -6.22 2.02
CA ARG A 16 -37.35 -5.06 2.91
C ARG A 16 -36.42 -5.29 4.11
N CYS A 17 -36.45 -6.50 4.70
CA CYS A 17 -35.58 -6.85 5.82
C CYS A 17 -34.09 -6.89 5.40
N LEU A 18 -33.75 -7.49 4.26
CA LEU A 18 -32.37 -7.54 3.76
C LEU A 18 -31.85 -6.15 3.38
N LEU A 19 -32.73 -5.32 2.79
CA LEU A 19 -32.37 -3.95 2.43
C LEU A 19 -32.14 -3.08 3.67
N GLY A 20 -32.94 -3.28 4.73
CA GLY A 20 -32.74 -2.66 6.05
C GLY A 20 -31.43 -3.09 6.72
N LEU A 21 -31.10 -4.38 6.68
CA LEU A 21 -29.82 -4.89 7.18
C LEU A 21 -28.63 -4.33 6.39
N TYR A 22 -28.72 -4.28 5.06
CA TYR A 22 -27.71 -3.65 4.21
C TYR A 22 -27.48 -2.19 4.61
N PHE A 23 -28.54 -1.42 4.77
CA PHE A 23 -28.44 -0.02 5.19
C PHE A 23 -27.84 0.13 6.60
N GLY A 24 -28.27 -0.68 7.56
CA GLY A 24 -27.71 -0.69 8.90
C GLY A 24 -26.20 -0.97 8.89
N MET A 25 -25.76 -1.94 8.09
CA MET A 25 -24.33 -2.24 7.92
C MET A 25 -23.55 -1.08 7.29
N LEU A 26 -24.11 -0.39 6.30
CA LEU A 26 -23.48 0.81 5.74
C LEU A 26 -23.33 1.93 6.77
N LEU A 27 -24.36 2.19 7.59
CA LEU A 27 -24.26 3.19 8.66
C LEU A 27 -23.19 2.83 9.70
N LEU A 28 -23.06 1.55 10.05
CA LEU A 28 -21.99 1.09 10.94
C LEU A 28 -20.59 1.26 10.33
N LEU A 29 -20.44 1.04 9.03
CA LEU A 29 -19.19 1.31 8.31
C LEU A 29 -18.87 2.81 8.32
N PHE A 30 -19.84 3.68 8.08
CA PHE A 30 -19.66 5.12 8.16
C PHE A 30 -19.19 5.55 9.57
N ALA A 31 -19.88 5.09 10.62
CA ALA A 31 -19.50 5.37 12.00
C ALA A 31 -18.08 4.88 12.32
N THR A 32 -17.69 3.73 11.78
CA THR A 32 -16.34 3.18 11.91
C THR A 32 -15.30 4.07 11.21
N GLN A 33 -15.59 4.58 10.01
CA GLN A 33 -14.69 5.50 9.29
C GLN A 33 -14.45 6.79 10.09
N ILE A 34 -15.51 7.39 10.66
CA ILE A 34 -15.40 8.59 11.51
C ILE A 34 -14.57 8.28 12.76
N THR A 35 -14.87 7.18 13.45
CA THR A 35 -14.14 6.76 14.66
C THR A 35 -12.66 6.52 14.37
N LEU A 36 -12.36 5.81 13.28
CA LEU A 36 -10.99 5.56 12.83
C LEU A 36 -10.27 6.87 12.48
N GLY A 37 -10.93 7.79 11.78
CA GLY A 37 -10.37 9.11 11.46
C GLY A 37 -10.01 9.92 12.72
N ILE A 38 -10.89 9.91 13.74
CA ILE A 38 -10.63 10.55 15.03
C ILE A 38 -9.45 9.89 15.75
N LEU A 39 -9.41 8.55 15.78
CA LEU A 39 -8.34 7.81 16.43
C LEU A 39 -6.99 8.08 15.78
N ILE A 40 -6.92 7.98 14.44
CA ILE A 40 -5.71 8.31 13.67
C ILE A 40 -5.28 9.75 13.95
N SER A 41 -6.23 10.70 14.02
CA SER A 41 -5.90 12.10 14.26
C SER A 41 -5.40 12.38 15.67
N THR A 42 -5.93 11.71 16.69
CA THR A 42 -5.54 11.90 18.09
C THR A 42 -4.30 11.11 18.48
N GLN A 43 -4.07 9.93 17.88
CA GLN A 43 -2.97 9.02 18.20
C GLN A 43 -1.89 8.95 17.11
N ARG A 44 -1.68 10.04 16.34
CA ARG A 44 -0.69 10.08 15.24
C ARG A 44 0.69 9.58 15.66
N ALA A 45 1.21 10.06 16.78
CA ALA A 45 2.53 9.69 17.28
C ALA A 45 2.65 8.21 17.65
N GLN A 46 1.56 7.59 18.13
CA GLN A 46 1.57 6.16 18.43
C GLN A 46 1.48 5.33 17.14
N LEU A 47 0.65 5.75 16.19
CA LEU A 47 0.53 5.13 14.88
C LEU A 47 1.87 5.15 14.13
N GLU A 48 2.57 6.29 14.10
CA GLU A 48 3.89 6.42 13.46
C GLU A 48 4.90 5.43 14.04
N ARG A 49 4.95 5.29 15.38
CA ARG A 49 5.84 4.31 16.03
C ARG A 49 5.47 2.87 15.72
N SER A 50 4.17 2.54 15.73
CA SER A 50 3.71 1.19 15.38
C SER A 50 4.01 0.85 13.91
N LEU A 51 3.82 1.80 13.00
CA LEU A 51 4.18 1.62 11.60
C LEU A 51 5.69 1.44 11.43
N GLN A 52 6.51 2.25 12.11
CA GLN A 52 7.95 2.09 12.12
C GLN A 52 8.36 0.68 12.57
N ASP A 53 7.84 0.19 13.70
CA ASP A 53 8.19 -1.14 14.23
C ASP A 53 7.80 -2.27 13.27
N VAL A 54 6.62 -2.19 12.64
CA VAL A 54 6.19 -3.17 11.64
C VAL A 54 7.12 -3.16 10.42
N VAL A 55 7.41 -1.98 9.88
CA VAL A 55 8.28 -1.83 8.70
C VAL A 55 9.70 -2.27 9.00
N GLU A 56 10.27 -1.87 10.13
CA GLU A 56 11.63 -2.21 10.51
C GLU A 56 11.78 -3.73 10.70
N LYS A 57 10.78 -4.40 11.28
CA LYS A 57 10.72 -5.87 11.33
C LYS A 57 10.63 -6.51 9.95
N THR A 58 9.87 -5.92 9.02
CA THR A 58 9.82 -6.38 7.62
C THR A 58 11.17 -6.24 6.93
N ILE A 59 11.87 -5.11 7.10
CA ILE A 59 13.21 -4.88 6.54
C ILE A 59 14.24 -5.86 7.14
N GLN A 60 14.18 -6.11 8.45
CA GLN A 60 15.09 -7.04 9.14
C GLN A 60 14.91 -8.49 8.68
N LYS A 61 13.67 -8.91 8.45
CA LYS A 61 13.34 -10.25 7.95
C LYS A 61 13.45 -10.39 6.44
N TYR A 62 13.71 -9.30 5.72
CA TYR A 62 13.71 -9.30 4.28
C TYR A 62 14.69 -10.32 3.68
N GLY A 63 14.19 -11.20 2.81
CA GLY A 63 14.96 -12.27 2.18
C GLY A 63 15.57 -13.26 3.17
N THR A 64 15.01 -13.42 4.38
CA THR A 64 15.40 -14.51 5.30
C THR A 64 14.64 -15.79 5.04
N ASN A 65 13.32 -15.70 4.83
CA ASN A 65 12.46 -16.87 4.63
C ASN A 65 11.75 -16.79 3.27
N PRO A 66 11.99 -17.75 2.35
CA PRO A 66 11.31 -17.77 1.06
C PRO A 66 9.79 -18.05 1.17
N GLU A 67 9.27 -18.43 2.34
CA GLU A 67 7.83 -18.64 2.56
C GLU A 67 7.09 -17.36 3.00
N GLU A 68 7.78 -16.32 3.48
CA GLU A 68 7.17 -15.10 4.03
C GLU A 68 7.24 -13.89 3.07
N THR A 69 6.91 -14.08 1.79
CA THR A 69 7.10 -13.02 0.76
C THR A 69 6.04 -11.93 0.74
N ALA A 70 4.84 -12.17 1.29
CA ALA A 70 3.72 -11.23 1.14
C ALA A 70 4.02 -9.83 1.75
N ALA A 71 4.71 -9.80 2.89
CA ALA A 71 5.14 -8.55 3.52
C ALA A 71 6.25 -7.86 2.72
N GLU A 72 7.15 -8.63 2.13
CA GLU A 72 8.25 -8.15 1.29
C GLU A 72 7.71 -7.52 0.00
N GLU A 73 6.81 -8.20 -0.69
CA GLU A 73 6.15 -7.72 -1.91
C GLU A 73 5.35 -6.44 -1.64
N SER A 74 4.64 -6.39 -0.51
CA SER A 74 3.90 -5.20 -0.08
C SER A 74 4.85 -4.03 0.19
N TRP A 75 6.00 -4.30 0.81
CA TRP A 75 7.00 -3.28 1.12
C TRP A 75 7.70 -2.76 -0.14
N ASP A 76 8.02 -3.64 -1.09
CA ASP A 76 8.56 -3.26 -2.40
C ASP A 76 7.58 -2.40 -3.20
N TYR A 77 6.29 -2.74 -3.15
CA TYR A 77 5.26 -1.92 -3.77
C TYR A 77 5.20 -0.50 -3.16
N VAL A 78 5.27 -0.39 -1.83
CA VAL A 78 5.26 0.91 -1.14
C VAL A 78 6.47 1.76 -1.56
N GLN A 79 7.68 1.20 -1.55
CA GLN A 79 8.90 1.90 -1.95
C GLN A 79 8.81 2.41 -3.41
N PHE A 80 8.28 1.58 -4.31
CA PHE A 80 8.09 1.95 -5.70
C PHE A 80 7.03 3.07 -5.88
N GLN A 81 5.87 2.94 -5.25
CA GLN A 81 4.77 3.92 -5.37
C GLN A 81 5.12 5.28 -4.78
N LEU A 82 5.76 5.28 -3.60
CA LEU A 82 6.13 6.51 -2.91
C LEU A 82 7.48 7.08 -3.34
N ARG A 83 8.20 6.40 -4.26
CA ARG A 83 9.53 6.80 -4.76
C ARG A 83 10.50 7.10 -3.62
N CYS A 84 10.60 6.17 -2.69
CA CYS A 84 11.41 6.25 -1.49
C CYS A 84 12.23 4.97 -1.31
N CYS A 85 13.21 5.00 -0.41
CA CYS A 85 14.00 3.81 -0.09
C CYS A 85 14.30 3.75 1.41
N GLY A 86 13.99 2.60 2.02
CA GLY A 86 14.04 2.43 3.47
C GLY A 86 12.91 3.21 4.18
N TRP A 87 12.88 3.15 5.51
CA TRP A 87 11.86 3.84 6.29
C TRP A 87 12.25 5.30 6.53
N HIS A 88 13.40 5.53 7.15
CA HIS A 88 14.01 6.85 7.33
C HIS A 88 14.94 7.18 6.18
N SER A 89 15.67 6.18 5.67
CA SER A 89 16.73 6.40 4.71
C SER A 89 17.18 5.10 4.04
N PRO A 90 17.87 5.17 2.89
CA PRO A 90 18.48 3.98 2.27
C PRO A 90 19.43 3.23 3.20
N GLN A 91 19.99 3.91 4.21
CA GLN A 91 20.91 3.33 5.18
C GLN A 91 20.29 2.26 6.07
N ASP A 92 18.96 2.26 6.22
CA ASP A 92 18.22 1.27 6.99
C ASP A 92 18.49 -0.15 6.47
N TRP A 93 18.69 -0.30 5.16
CA TRP A 93 19.06 -1.56 4.52
C TRP A 93 20.49 -2.00 4.84
N PHE A 94 21.42 -1.06 4.93
CA PHE A 94 22.82 -1.36 5.19
C PHE A 94 23.04 -1.79 6.63
N GLN A 95 22.30 -1.21 7.58
CA GLN A 95 22.35 -1.62 8.98
C GLN A 95 21.96 -3.07 9.15
N VAL A 96 20.89 -3.52 8.49
CA VAL A 96 20.44 -4.93 8.53
C VAL A 96 21.46 -5.89 7.92
N LEU A 97 22.09 -5.51 6.81
CA LEU A 97 23.07 -6.36 6.12
C LEU A 97 24.40 -6.46 6.87
N ILE A 98 24.87 -5.37 7.50
CA ILE A 98 26.05 -5.38 8.37
C ILE A 98 25.83 -6.34 9.56
N LEU A 99 24.62 -6.36 10.12
CA LEU A 99 24.25 -7.30 11.18
C LEU A 99 24.20 -8.76 10.68
N ARG A 100 23.90 -8.98 9.39
CA ARG A 100 23.69 -10.31 8.80
C ARG A 100 24.94 -10.96 8.17
N GLY A 101 25.99 -10.21 7.80
CA GLY A 101 27.17 -10.84 7.20
C GLY A 101 28.39 -9.96 6.90
N ASN A 102 29.56 -10.62 6.93
CA ASN A 102 30.92 -10.09 6.80
C ASN A 102 31.09 -9.05 5.67
N GLY A 103 31.24 -7.78 6.05
CA GLY A 103 32.08 -6.73 5.46
C GLY A 103 32.35 -6.73 3.96
N SER A 104 31.37 -6.96 3.09
CA SER A 104 31.52 -6.70 1.66
C SER A 104 31.05 -5.27 1.39
N GLU A 105 31.97 -4.39 0.98
CA GLU A 105 31.79 -2.94 0.76
C GLU A 105 30.71 -2.54 -0.29
N ALA A 106 29.92 -3.50 -0.78
CA ALA A 106 28.83 -3.26 -1.72
C ALA A 106 27.51 -3.00 -0.96
N HIS A 107 27.07 -1.75 -1.01
CA HIS A 107 25.78 -1.30 -0.50
C HIS A 107 24.63 -1.97 -1.28
N ARG A 108 23.94 -2.95 -0.68
CA ARG A 108 22.80 -3.66 -1.30
C ARG A 108 21.46 -3.10 -0.80
N VAL A 109 20.50 -2.97 -1.71
CA VAL A 109 19.11 -2.55 -1.44
C VAL A 109 18.16 -3.34 -2.35
N PRO A 110 16.87 -3.46 -2.03
CA PRO A 110 15.90 -4.04 -2.96
C PRO A 110 15.78 -3.24 -4.25
N CYS A 111 15.38 -3.90 -5.33
CA CYS A 111 15.24 -3.27 -6.64
C CYS A 111 14.17 -2.16 -6.67
N SER A 112 13.20 -2.21 -5.75
CA SER A 112 12.16 -1.19 -5.56
C SER A 112 12.71 0.20 -5.20
N CYS A 113 13.93 0.29 -4.64
CA CYS A 113 14.63 1.52 -4.32
C CYS A 113 15.24 2.25 -5.53
N TYR A 114 15.28 1.61 -6.70
CA TYR A 114 15.98 2.15 -7.87
C TYR A 114 15.15 3.23 -8.58
N ASN A 115 15.79 4.36 -8.89
CA ASN A 115 15.15 5.45 -9.61
C ASN A 115 15.37 5.30 -11.13
N LEU A 116 14.45 4.60 -11.81
CA LEU A 116 14.50 4.42 -13.26
C LEU A 116 14.48 5.74 -14.03
N SER A 117 13.86 6.79 -13.48
CA SER A 117 13.69 8.08 -14.17
C SER A 117 14.95 8.93 -14.20
N ALA A 118 15.94 8.62 -13.36
CA ALA A 118 17.20 9.39 -13.27
C ALA A 118 18.32 8.83 -14.15
N THR A 119 18.10 7.69 -14.81
CA THR A 119 19.06 7.04 -15.70
C THR A 119 18.79 7.38 -17.16
N ASN A 120 19.65 8.20 -17.76
CA ASN A 120 19.82 8.32 -19.22
C ASN A 120 20.87 7.33 -19.77
N ASP A 121 21.31 6.37 -18.96
CA ASP A 121 22.40 5.45 -19.27
C ASP A 121 21.83 4.09 -19.72
N SER A 122 21.91 3.84 -21.03
CA SER A 122 21.47 2.61 -21.69
C SER A 122 22.18 1.35 -21.17
N THR A 123 23.31 1.49 -20.48
CA THR A 123 24.07 0.34 -19.94
C THR A 123 23.51 -0.21 -18.63
N ILE A 124 22.76 0.59 -17.85
CA ILE A 124 22.00 0.10 -16.69
C ILE A 124 20.63 -0.42 -17.10
N LEU A 125 20.07 0.12 -18.19
CA LEU A 125 18.93 -0.48 -18.88
C LEU A 125 19.25 -1.95 -19.17
N ASP A 126 20.44 -2.24 -19.70
CA ASP A 126 20.83 -3.62 -19.93
C ASP A 126 20.88 -4.44 -18.62
N LYS A 127 21.60 -4.03 -17.57
CA LYS A 127 21.69 -4.85 -16.34
C LYS A 127 20.40 -4.96 -15.51
N VAL A 128 19.48 -4.00 -15.60
CA VAL A 128 18.24 -3.94 -14.79
C VAL A 128 16.99 -4.37 -15.57
N ILE A 129 16.95 -4.18 -16.89
CA ILE A 129 15.79 -4.51 -17.74
C ILE A 129 15.93 -5.84 -18.47
N LEU A 130 17.12 -6.44 -18.59
CA LEU A 130 17.30 -7.76 -19.20
C LEU A 130 16.52 -8.89 -18.50
N PRO A 131 16.28 -8.87 -17.17
CA PRO A 131 15.38 -9.82 -16.54
C PRO A 131 13.89 -9.52 -16.81
N GLN A 132 13.53 -8.27 -17.16
CA GLN A 132 12.13 -7.81 -17.26
C GLN A 132 11.59 -7.79 -18.69
N LEU A 133 12.37 -7.42 -19.72
CA LEU A 133 11.84 -7.31 -21.09
C LEU A 133 11.85 -8.63 -21.88
N SER A 134 12.71 -9.57 -21.52
CA SER A 134 12.78 -10.91 -22.13
C SER A 134 11.59 -11.82 -21.75
N ARG A 135 10.65 -11.33 -20.93
CA ARG A 135 9.52 -12.09 -20.35
C ARG A 135 8.13 -11.71 -20.86
N LEU A 136 7.99 -10.87 -21.89
CA LEU A 136 6.69 -10.60 -22.53
C LEU A 136 6.31 -11.69 -23.56
N GLY A 137 6.63 -12.95 -23.26
CA GLY A 137 6.47 -14.04 -24.21
C GLY A 137 6.68 -15.43 -23.65
N GLN A 138 6.13 -15.77 -22.47
CA GLN A 138 5.58 -17.12 -22.22
C GLN A 138 4.96 -17.27 -20.83
N LEU A 139 3.81 -17.94 -20.83
CA LEU A 139 2.98 -18.30 -19.70
C LEU A 139 3.72 -19.31 -18.79
N ALA A 140 3.69 -19.05 -17.48
CA ALA A 140 3.95 -19.98 -16.36
C ALA A 140 5.37 -20.55 -16.14
N ARG A 141 6.21 -19.77 -15.45
CA ARG A 141 6.95 -20.28 -14.27
C ARG A 141 7.30 -19.14 -13.29
N SER A 142 6.55 -19.10 -12.19
CA SER A 142 6.82 -18.31 -10.99
C SER A 142 8.23 -18.60 -10.46
N ARG A 143 8.97 -17.54 -10.12
CA ARG A 143 10.06 -17.57 -9.15
C ARG A 143 10.35 -16.14 -8.66
N HIS A 144 9.81 -15.84 -7.47
CA HIS A 144 10.21 -14.84 -6.48
C HIS A 144 10.48 -13.38 -6.91
N SER A 145 9.55 -12.50 -6.57
CA SER A 145 9.71 -11.04 -6.50
C SER A 145 10.39 -10.63 -5.17
N THR A 146 11.58 -11.18 -4.89
CA THR A 146 12.34 -10.93 -3.64
C THR A 146 13.84 -10.80 -3.90
N ASP A 147 14.25 -10.41 -5.11
CA ASP A 147 15.67 -10.32 -5.45
C ASP A 147 16.29 -9.05 -4.84
N ILE A 148 17.30 -9.26 -4.00
CA ILE A 148 18.17 -8.18 -3.49
C ILE A 148 19.01 -7.68 -4.67
N CYS A 149 18.78 -6.44 -5.11
CA CYS A 149 19.59 -5.82 -6.14
C CYS A 149 20.96 -5.43 -5.55
N ALA A 150 22.04 -5.97 -6.11
CA ALA A 150 23.38 -5.46 -5.84
C ALA A 150 23.59 -4.18 -6.65
N VAL A 151 23.42 -3.04 -6.00
CA VAL A 151 23.48 -1.75 -6.67
C VAL A 151 24.92 -1.20 -6.64
N PRO A 152 25.53 -0.80 -7.79
CA PRO A 152 26.86 -0.22 -7.81
C PRO A 152 26.92 1.11 -7.06
N ALA A 153 28.07 1.46 -6.47
CA ALA A 153 28.30 2.67 -5.65
C ALA A 153 28.00 4.04 -6.31
N LYS A 154 27.56 4.07 -7.58
CA LYS A 154 27.21 5.28 -8.35
C LYS A 154 25.77 5.29 -8.90
N SER A 155 24.91 4.38 -8.46
CA SER A 155 23.52 4.29 -8.93
C SER A 155 22.60 5.40 -8.42
N HIS A 156 21.62 5.78 -9.24
CA HIS A 156 20.51 6.63 -8.84
C HIS A 156 19.46 5.83 -8.04
N ILE A 157 19.59 5.80 -6.71
CA ILE A 157 18.55 5.31 -5.79
C ILE A 157 17.74 6.48 -5.21
N TYR A 158 16.52 6.23 -4.75
CA TYR A 158 15.77 7.22 -3.98
C TYR A 158 16.52 7.52 -2.68
N ARG A 159 16.76 8.81 -2.40
CA ARG A 159 17.48 9.25 -1.19
C ARG A 159 16.54 9.54 -0.01
N GLU A 160 15.26 9.77 -0.31
CA GLU A 160 14.26 10.07 0.72
C GLU A 160 13.72 8.76 1.32
N GLY A 161 13.54 8.76 2.65
CA GLY A 161 12.88 7.67 3.36
C GLY A 161 11.37 7.68 3.16
N CYS A 162 10.76 6.50 3.24
CA CYS A 162 9.33 6.33 3.02
C CYS A 162 8.45 7.02 4.06
N ALA A 163 8.92 7.21 5.30
CA ALA A 163 8.17 7.97 6.30
C ALA A 163 7.92 9.42 5.82
N GLN A 164 8.96 10.07 5.30
CA GLN A 164 8.87 11.43 4.78
C GLN A 164 8.07 11.51 3.48
N SER A 165 8.32 10.59 2.54
CA SER A 165 7.56 10.55 1.27
C SER A 165 6.07 10.26 1.50
N LEU A 166 5.73 9.38 2.45
CA LEU A 166 4.36 9.09 2.84
C LEU A 166 3.68 10.34 3.42
N GLN A 167 4.36 11.07 4.31
CA GLN A 167 3.81 12.30 4.88
C GLN A 167 3.61 13.38 3.80
N LYS A 168 4.57 13.55 2.89
CA LYS A 168 4.45 14.48 1.75
C LYS A 168 3.29 14.09 0.84
N TRP A 169 3.18 12.81 0.50
CA TRP A 169 2.09 12.30 -0.33
C TRP A 169 0.73 12.52 0.33
N LEU A 170 0.63 12.24 1.62
CA LEU A 170 -0.61 12.42 2.38
C LEU A 170 -1.01 13.89 2.42
N HIS A 171 -0.08 14.81 2.66
CA HIS A 171 -0.36 16.24 2.68
C HIS A 171 -0.84 16.75 1.31
N ASN A 172 -0.16 16.36 0.24
CA ASN A 172 -0.49 16.77 -1.12
C ASN A 172 -1.83 16.22 -1.61
N ASN A 173 -2.21 15.02 -1.17
CA ASN A 173 -3.43 14.34 -1.59
C ASN A 173 -4.56 14.40 -0.54
N LEU A 174 -4.37 15.15 0.55
CA LEU A 174 -5.32 15.20 1.67
C LEU A 174 -6.72 15.60 1.22
N ILE A 175 -6.83 16.60 0.35
CA ILE A 175 -8.11 17.10 -0.17
C ILE A 175 -8.84 16.01 -0.95
N SER A 176 -8.11 15.24 -1.78
CA SER A 176 -8.67 14.12 -2.55
C SER A 176 -9.20 13.03 -1.62
N ILE A 177 -8.41 12.66 -0.60
CA ILE A 177 -8.78 11.62 0.37
C ILE A 177 -10.04 12.04 1.15
N VAL A 178 -10.05 13.26 1.70
CA VAL A 178 -11.21 13.79 2.43
C VAL A 178 -12.43 13.87 1.50
N GLY A 179 -12.24 14.29 0.25
CA GLY A 179 -13.30 14.33 -0.76
C GLY A 179 -13.91 12.97 -1.04
N ILE A 180 -13.09 11.92 -1.19
CA ILE A 180 -13.56 10.54 -1.38
C ILE A 180 -14.34 10.08 -0.15
N CYS A 181 -13.83 10.30 1.06
CA CYS A 181 -14.52 9.94 2.31
C CYS A 181 -15.88 10.65 2.44
N LEU A 182 -15.94 11.96 2.15
CA LEU A 182 -17.19 12.72 2.18
C LEU A 182 -18.16 12.26 1.09
N GLY A 183 -17.65 11.97 -0.11
CA GLY A 183 -18.45 11.48 -1.23
C GLY A 183 -19.09 10.12 -0.93
N VAL A 184 -18.32 9.19 -0.36
CA VAL A 184 -18.83 7.89 0.09
C VAL A 184 -19.89 8.08 1.18
N GLY A 185 -19.62 8.90 2.19
CA GLY A 185 -20.59 9.19 3.25
C GLY A 185 -21.89 9.84 2.73
N LEU A 186 -21.80 10.76 1.78
CA LEU A 186 -22.97 11.35 1.14
C LEU A 186 -23.76 10.32 0.32
N LEU A 187 -23.09 9.45 -0.43
CA LEU A 187 -23.75 8.37 -1.15
C LEU A 187 -24.50 7.45 -0.19
N GLU A 188 -23.89 7.07 0.94
CA GLU A 188 -24.52 6.25 1.97
C GLU A 188 -25.75 6.91 2.60
N VAL A 189 -25.78 8.24 2.72
CA VAL A 189 -26.89 9.01 3.31
C VAL A 189 -27.97 9.41 2.30
N ILE A 190 -27.64 9.55 1.01
CA ILE A 190 -28.56 9.95 -0.06
C ILE A 190 -29.25 8.75 -0.70
N TRP A 191 -28.54 7.63 -0.90
CA TRP A 191 -29.08 6.37 -1.42
C TRP A 191 -30.34 5.83 -0.69
N PRO A 192 -30.58 6.07 0.60
CA PRO A 192 -31.79 5.63 1.31
C PRO A 192 -33.08 6.33 0.83
N ARG A 193 -32.99 7.49 0.16
CA ARG A 193 -34.16 8.37 -0.03
C ARG A 193 -35.19 7.96 -1.10
N PRO A 194 -34.91 7.23 -2.19
CA PRO A 194 -35.94 6.89 -3.15
C PRO A 194 -36.82 5.71 -2.70
N HIS A 195 -36.25 4.73 -1.97
CA HIS A 195 -36.98 3.50 -1.61
C HIS A 195 -37.78 3.61 -0.30
N LEU A 196 -37.46 4.57 0.57
CA LEU A 196 -38.24 4.86 1.78
C LEU A 196 -39.50 5.69 1.47
N ARG A 197 -39.49 6.45 0.36
CA ARG A 197 -40.62 7.30 -0.05
C ARG A 197 -41.81 6.49 -0.60
N SER A 198 -41.56 5.28 -1.11
CA SER A 198 -42.61 4.31 -1.48
C SER A 198 -43.12 3.47 -0.31
N ALA A 199 -42.49 3.53 0.87
CA ALA A 199 -42.93 2.84 2.09
C ALA A 199 -43.79 3.70 3.03
N LEU A 200 -43.91 5.01 2.76
CA LEU A 200 -44.66 5.99 3.57
C LEU A 200 -45.93 6.51 2.88
N ASN A 201 -46.27 5.99 1.69
CA ASN A 201 -47.57 6.21 1.07
C ASN A 201 -48.32 4.87 1.13
N PRO A 202 -49.27 4.70 2.08
CA PRO A 202 -50.11 3.51 2.18
C PRO A 202 -51.04 3.35 0.97
#